data_AF-A0A4R6FAK1-F1
#
_entry.id   AF-A0A4R6FAK1-F1
#
_cell.length_a   1.000
_cell.length_b   1.000
_cell.length_c   1.000
_cell.angle_alpha   90.00
_cell.angle_beta   90.00
_cell.angle_gamma   90.00
#
_symmetry.space_group_name_H-M   'P 1'
#
loop_
_entity.id
_entity.type
_entity.pdbx_description
1 polymer ?
#
loop_
_entity_poly.entity_id
_entity_poly.type
_entity_poly.pdbx_seq_one_letter_code
_entity_poly.pdbx_strand_id
1 'polypeptide(L)'
;MHQRIIIRIPRIRDPHVTMMREKPVRWREKRADKCHRVSDFVGAAITDDHSVDLMLRNGDRLRAKLGSDCPALDFYSGFYMLPGEDGKICARRDSIRSRAGGSCEIENFRQMVAER
;
A
#
# COMPACT_ATOMS: atom_id res chain seq x y z
N MET A 1 3.27 38.08 11.25
CA MET A 1 3.55 37.14 12.36
C MET A 1 2.88 35.82 12.04
N HIS A 2 3.60 34.70 12.02
CA HIS A 2 3.02 33.37 11.76
C HIS A 2 3.19 32.54 13.04
N GLN A 3 2.09 32.28 13.73
CA GLN A 3 2.08 31.38 14.88
C GLN A 3 2.09 29.92 14.38
N ARG A 4 3.08 29.14 14.82
CA ARG A 4 3.09 27.68 14.64
C ARG A 4 2.47 27.04 15.88
N ILE A 5 1.35 26.34 15.69
CA ILE A 5 0.72 25.55 16.74
C ILE A 5 1.43 24.19 16.77
N ILE A 6 2.06 23.86 17.91
CA ILE A 6 2.69 22.55 18.14
C ILE A 6 1.71 21.71 18.95
N ILE A 7 1.04 20.76 18.30
CA ILE A 7 0.16 19.80 18.98
C ILE A 7 1.00 18.58 19.35
N ARG A 8 1.10 18.28 20.65
CA ARG A 8 1.75 17.06 21.15
C ARG A 8 0.68 16.01 21.44
N ILE A 9 0.72 14.90 20.71
CA ILE A 9 -0.18 13.77 20.96
C ILE A 9 0.53 12.79 21.92
N PRO A 10 -0.06 12.48 23.09
CA PRO A 10 0.52 11.53 24.02
C PRO A 10 0.37 10.09 23.50
N ARG A 11 1.41 9.28 23.66
CA ARG A 11 1.32 7.83 23.43
C ARG A 11 0.68 7.19 24.65
N ILE A 12 -0.58 6.79 24.55
CA ILE A 12 -1.24 5.96 25.56
C ILE A 12 -0.59 4.57 25.49
N ARG A 13 0.19 4.22 26.52
CA ARG A 13 0.63 2.84 26.76
C ARG A 13 -0.36 2.25 27.75
N ASP A 14 -1.30 1.46 27.25
CA ASP A 14 -2.16 0.66 28.11
C ASP A 14 -1.38 -0.59 28.57
N PRO A 15 -1.09 -0.75 29.88
CA PRO A 15 -0.36 -1.90 30.40
C PRO A 15 -1.14 -3.22 30.37
N HIS A 16 -2.44 -3.21 30.02
CA HIS A 16 -3.30 -4.39 29.97
C HIS A 16 -3.48 -4.98 28.58
N VAL A 17 -2.93 -4.36 27.52
CA VAL A 17 -2.93 -5.01 26.21
C VAL A 17 -1.75 -5.99 26.17
N THR A 18 -1.97 -7.20 26.70
CA THR A 18 -1.22 -8.38 26.27
C THR A 18 -1.59 -8.60 24.81
N MET A 19 -0.96 -7.84 23.91
CA MET A 19 -0.98 -8.16 22.48
C MET A 19 -0.35 -9.54 22.40
N MET A 20 -1.18 -10.57 22.27
CA MET A 20 -0.74 -11.87 21.80
C MET A 20 0.03 -11.55 20.52
N ARG A 21 1.38 -11.58 20.58
CA ARG A 21 2.23 -11.33 19.42
C ARG A 21 1.94 -12.48 18.48
N GLU A 22 0.92 -12.31 17.64
CA GLU A 22 0.68 -13.20 16.52
C GLU A 22 2.02 -13.32 15.80
N LYS A 23 2.46 -14.56 15.59
CA LYS A 23 3.72 -14.80 14.88
C LYS A 23 3.61 -14.03 13.55
N PRO A 24 4.61 -13.23 13.17
CA PRO A 24 4.54 -12.46 11.94
C PRO A 24 4.29 -13.43 10.79
N VAL A 25 3.14 -13.25 10.11
CA VAL A 25 2.77 -14.06 8.94
C VAL A 25 3.87 -13.87 7.90
N ARG A 26 4.54 -14.97 7.54
CA ARG A 26 5.48 -14.96 6.43
C ARG A 26 4.68 -14.99 5.14
N TRP A 27 5.07 -14.15 4.19
CA TRP A 27 4.38 -14.03 2.92
C TRP A 27 5.29 -14.50 1.79
N ARG A 28 4.73 -15.29 0.88
CA ARG A 28 5.38 -15.69 -0.37
C ARG A 28 4.71 -15.01 -1.56
N GLU A 29 5.53 -14.48 -2.45
CA GLU A 29 5.07 -13.88 -3.71
C GLU A 29 4.76 -14.96 -4.77
N LYS A 30 3.59 -14.86 -5.39
CA LYS A 30 3.19 -15.60 -6.59
C LYS A 30 2.89 -14.66 -7.75
N ARG A 31 2.86 -15.20 -8.97
CA ARG A 31 2.41 -14.46 -10.16
C ARG A 31 0.95 -14.05 -9.97
N ALA A 32 0.63 -12.79 -10.26
CA ALA A 32 -0.73 -12.28 -10.35
C ALA A 32 -1.02 -11.77 -11.76
N ASP A 33 -2.28 -11.47 -12.02
CA ASP A 33 -2.71 -10.85 -13.27
C ASP A 33 -2.11 -9.44 -13.41
N LYS A 34 -2.02 -8.97 -14.65
CA LYS A 34 -1.47 -7.65 -14.95
C LYS A 34 -2.44 -6.53 -14.54
N CYS A 35 -3.74 -6.80 -14.55
CA CYS A 35 -4.80 -5.81 -14.40
C CYS A 35 -5.88 -6.30 -13.43
N HIS A 36 -6.29 -5.44 -12.51
CA HIS A 36 -7.30 -5.73 -11.48
C HIS A 36 -8.37 -4.65 -11.47
N ARG A 37 -9.63 -5.01 -11.18
CA ARG A 37 -10.70 -4.01 -11.09
C ARG A 37 -10.54 -3.20 -9.82
N VAL A 38 -10.74 -1.89 -9.91
CA VAL A 38 -10.68 -1.01 -8.73
C VAL A 38 -11.73 -1.38 -7.67
N SER A 39 -12.89 -1.89 -8.10
CA SER A 39 -13.96 -2.35 -7.21
C SER A 39 -13.55 -3.48 -6.25
N ASP A 40 -12.49 -4.20 -6.59
CA ASP A 40 -11.99 -5.34 -5.82
C ASP A 40 -11.09 -4.87 -4.67
N PHE A 41 -10.52 -3.66 -4.74
CA PHE A 41 -9.69 -3.08 -3.69
C PHE A 41 -10.54 -2.55 -2.54
N VAL A 42 -10.17 -2.93 -1.32
CA VAL A 42 -10.85 -2.48 -0.08
C VAL A 42 -9.93 -1.74 0.88
N GLY A 43 -8.63 -1.75 0.61
CA GLY A 43 -7.64 -1.04 1.41
C GLY A 43 -6.26 -1.18 0.82
N ALA A 44 -5.31 -0.46 1.40
CA ALA A 44 -3.91 -0.59 1.05
C ALA A 44 -3.00 -0.33 2.25
N ALA A 45 -1.82 -0.93 2.24
CA ALA A 45 -0.73 -0.67 3.17
C ALA A 45 0.58 -0.50 2.41
N ILE A 46 1.34 0.52 2.80
CA ILE A 46 2.71 0.71 2.31
C ILE A 46 3.59 -0.24 3.11
N THR A 47 4.26 -1.16 2.43
CA THR A 47 5.04 -2.22 3.10
C THR A 47 6.53 -2.05 3.02
N ASP A 48 7.03 -1.44 1.95
CA ASP A 48 8.43 -1.11 1.76
C ASP A 48 8.56 0.08 0.82
N ASP A 49 9.81 0.46 0.50
CA ASP A 49 10.06 1.67 -0.26
C ASP A 49 9.67 1.60 -1.75
N HIS A 50 9.38 0.41 -2.26
CA HIS A 50 9.06 0.16 -3.66
C HIS A 50 7.82 -0.72 -3.80
N SER A 51 7.00 -0.81 -2.76
CA SER A 51 5.81 -1.65 -2.81
C SER A 51 4.67 -1.21 -1.92
N VAL A 52 3.47 -1.40 -2.49
CA VAL A 52 2.20 -1.15 -1.83
C VAL A 52 1.39 -2.44 -1.91
N ASP A 53 0.93 -2.90 -0.77
CA ASP A 53 0.02 -4.04 -0.68
C ASP A 53 -1.42 -3.56 -0.71
N LEU A 54 -2.16 -4.05 -1.69
CA LEU A 54 -3.59 -3.83 -1.87
C LEU A 54 -4.34 -5.00 -1.23
N MET A 55 -5.31 -4.69 -0.37
CA MET A 55 -6.22 -5.68 0.21
C MET A 55 -7.40 -5.83 -0.73
N LEU A 56 -7.71 -7.07 -1.08
CA LEU A 56 -8.84 -7.40 -1.94
C LEU A 56 -10.06 -7.77 -1.11
N ARG A 57 -11.26 -7.55 -1.66
CA ARG A 57 -12.54 -7.86 -1.03
C ARG A 57 -12.68 -9.33 -0.64
N ASN A 58 -12.05 -10.23 -1.39
CA ASN A 58 -12.05 -11.67 -1.12
C ASN A 58 -11.07 -12.09 -0.01
N GLY A 59 -10.38 -11.14 0.64
CA GLY A 59 -9.39 -11.40 1.69
C GLY A 59 -7.97 -11.64 1.17
N ASP A 60 -7.77 -11.69 -0.14
CA ASP A 60 -6.44 -11.81 -0.72
C ASP A 60 -5.64 -10.51 -0.57
N ARG A 61 -4.32 -10.66 -0.67
CA ARG A 61 -3.37 -9.55 -0.65
C ARG A 61 -2.58 -9.53 -1.94
N LEU A 62 -2.50 -8.36 -2.56
CA LEU A 62 -1.85 -8.14 -3.84
C LEU A 62 -0.79 -7.05 -3.69
N ARG A 63 0.47 -7.38 -3.92
CA ARG A 63 1.59 -6.44 -3.89
C ARG A 63 1.79 -5.78 -5.24
N ALA A 64 1.62 -4.47 -5.30
CA ALA A 64 2.06 -3.62 -6.39
C ALA A 64 3.55 -3.32 -6.20
N LYS A 65 4.39 -3.76 -7.14
CA LYS A 65 5.80 -3.38 -7.23
C LYS A 65 5.90 -2.08 -8.03
N LEU A 66 6.63 -1.12 -7.51
CA LEU A 66 6.82 0.19 -8.10
C LEU A 66 8.19 0.29 -8.77
N GLY A 67 8.34 1.26 -9.67
CA GLY A 67 9.61 1.57 -10.31
C GLY A 67 10.76 1.80 -9.32
N SER A 68 11.99 1.56 -9.77
CA SER A 68 13.21 1.77 -8.98
C SER A 68 13.36 3.22 -8.48
N ASP A 69 12.82 4.19 -9.21
CA ASP A 69 13.00 5.62 -8.96
C ASP A 69 11.89 6.20 -8.07
N CYS A 70 11.25 5.34 -7.27
CA CYS A 70 10.12 5.69 -6.41
C CYS A 70 10.56 5.93 -4.96
N PRO A 71 10.66 7.20 -4.51
CA PRO A 71 10.88 7.49 -3.11
C PRO A 71 9.59 7.24 -2.33
N ALA A 72 9.44 6.07 -1.70
CA ALA A 72 8.23 5.77 -0.93
C ALA A 72 7.95 6.71 0.24
N LEU A 73 8.94 7.49 0.69
CA LEU A 73 8.74 8.47 1.75
C LEU A 73 7.53 9.38 1.45
N ASP A 74 7.31 9.69 0.17
CA ASP A 74 6.19 10.52 -0.27
C ASP A 74 4.82 9.84 -0.13
N PHE A 75 4.75 8.50 -0.18
CA PHE A 75 3.50 7.76 -0.05
C PHE A 75 3.01 7.64 1.39
N TYR A 76 3.85 7.82 2.41
CA TYR A 76 3.43 7.72 3.82
C TYR A 76 2.34 8.74 4.20
N SER A 77 2.21 9.84 3.45
CA SER A 77 1.11 10.81 3.59
C SER A 77 -0.20 10.36 2.93
N GLY A 78 -0.23 9.14 2.39
CA GLY A 78 -1.28 8.60 1.53
C GLY A 78 -0.96 8.76 0.05
N PHE A 79 -1.68 7.97 -0.75
CA PHE A 79 -1.56 7.97 -2.20
C PHE A 79 -2.94 7.78 -2.84
N TYR A 80 -3.01 7.99 -4.15
CA TYR A 80 -4.18 7.66 -4.96
C TYR A 80 -3.73 7.00 -6.26
N MET A 81 -4.65 6.22 -6.83
CA MET A 81 -4.51 5.64 -8.16
C MET A 81 -5.76 6.03 -8.94
N LEU A 82 -5.58 6.35 -10.22
CA LEU A 82 -6.69 6.65 -11.11
C LEU A 82 -6.90 5.45 -12.03
N PRO A 83 -8.07 4.80 -12.03
CA PRO A 83 -8.36 3.76 -13.00
C PRO A 83 -8.35 4.32 -14.43
N GLY A 84 -7.97 3.46 -15.37
CA GLY A 84 -8.28 3.70 -16.76
C GLY A 84 -9.80 3.69 -17.02
N GLU A 85 -10.21 4.02 -18.24
CA GLU A 85 -11.63 4.00 -18.64
C GLU A 85 -12.29 2.62 -18.50
N ASP A 86 -11.48 1.56 -18.47
CA ASP A 86 -11.90 0.19 -18.24
C ASP A 86 -12.20 -0.15 -16.77
N GLY A 87 -12.06 0.82 -15.86
CA GLY A 87 -12.27 0.65 -14.42
C GLY A 87 -11.21 -0.21 -13.73
N LYS A 88 -10.07 -0.44 -14.40
CA LYS A 88 -8.98 -1.29 -13.88
C LYS A 88 -7.75 -0.46 -13.51
N ILE A 89 -6.94 -1.05 -12.64
CA ILE A 89 -5.54 -0.68 -12.44
C ILE A 89 -4.67 -1.78 -13.03
N CYS A 90 -3.73 -1.41 -13.88
CA CYS A 90 -2.85 -2.28 -14.63
C CYS A 90 -1.39 -1.92 -14.39
N ALA A 91 -0.57 -2.95 -14.19
CA ALA A 91 0.87 -2.81 -14.24
C ALA A 91 1.31 -2.33 -15.63
N ARG A 92 2.38 -1.53 -15.70
CA ARG A 92 2.94 -0.92 -16.92
C ARG A 92 1.94 -0.10 -17.73
N ARG A 93 1.01 0.55 -17.02
CA ARG A 93 0.00 1.47 -17.58
C ARG A 93 -0.35 2.54 -16.56
N ASP A 94 -0.66 2.10 -15.34
CA ASP A 94 -1.16 2.97 -14.30
C ASP A 94 -0.06 3.25 -13.25
N SER A 95 -0.25 4.34 -12.52
CA SER A 95 0.74 4.84 -11.55
C SER A 95 0.10 5.11 -10.19
N ILE A 96 0.87 4.87 -9.13
CA ILE A 96 0.58 5.35 -7.79
C ILE A 96 1.06 6.80 -7.68
N ARG A 97 0.17 7.70 -7.25
CA ARG A 97 0.45 9.12 -7.07
C ARG A 97 0.43 9.47 -5.60
N SER A 98 1.51 10.06 -5.12
CA SER A 98 1.60 10.53 -3.74
C SER A 98 0.86 11.85 -3.58
N ARG A 99 0.38 12.12 -2.36
CA ARG A 99 -0.19 13.45 -2.05
C ARG A 99 0.85 14.57 -2.04
N ALA A 100 2.13 14.23 -1.98
CA ALA A 100 3.24 15.17 -2.05
C ALA A 100 3.67 15.50 -3.50
N GLY A 101 3.05 14.86 -4.51
CA GLY A 101 3.29 15.15 -5.93
C GLY A 101 4.15 14.13 -6.69
N GLY A 102 4.64 13.09 -6.02
CA GLY A 102 5.35 11.97 -6.65
C GLY A 102 4.42 11.09 -7.47
N SER A 103 4.93 10.50 -8.55
CA SER A 103 4.19 9.56 -9.40
C SER A 103 5.08 8.39 -9.77
N CYS A 104 4.55 7.17 -9.59
CA CYS A 104 5.30 5.93 -9.73
C CYS A 104 4.52 4.91 -10.54
N GLU A 105 5.10 4.47 -11.65
CA GLU A 105 4.54 3.38 -12.43
C GLU A 105 4.50 2.10 -11.60
N ILE A 106 3.39 1.35 -11.74
CA ILE A 106 3.28 0.01 -11.19
C ILE A 106 3.97 -0.94 -12.17
N GLU A 107 5.12 -1.49 -11.83
CA GLU A 107 5.84 -2.41 -12.72
C GLU A 107 5.16 -3.78 -12.81
N ASN A 108 4.67 -4.28 -11.68
CA ASN A 108 4.11 -5.63 -11.59
C ASN A 108 3.20 -5.82 -10.38
N PHE A 109 2.32 -6.82 -10.46
CA PHE A 109 1.54 -7.31 -9.33
C PHE A 109 2.00 -8.70 -8.89
N ARG A 110 2.02 -8.93 -7.58
CA ARG A 110 2.32 -10.23 -6.96
C ARG A 110 1.24 -10.60 -5.97
N GLN A 111 0.69 -11.79 -6.11
CA GLN A 111 -0.24 -12.30 -5.10
C GLN A 111 0.59 -12.71 -3.88
N MET A 112 0.21 -12.19 -2.71
CA MET A 112 0.85 -12.53 -1.44
C MET A 112 0.08 -13.70 -0.83
N VAL A 113 0.73 -14.85 -0.72
CA VAL A 113 0.16 -16.04 -0.09
C VAL A 113 0.87 -16.27 1.22
N ALA A 114 0.12 -16.43 2.31
CA ALA A 114 0.68 -16.76 3.61
C ALA A 114 1.42 -18.10 3.53
N GLU A 115 2.67 -18.14 3.97
CA GLU A 115 3.40 -19.37 4.21
C GLU A 115 2.77 -20.05 5.43
N ARG A 116 2.45 -21.34 5.28
CA ARG A 116 1.91 -22.18 6.35
C ARG A 116 3.03 -22.74 7.21
#